data_AF-A0A2R6QCC4-F1
#
_entry.id   AF-A0A2R6QCC4-F1
#
_cell.length_a   1.000
_cell.length_b   1.000
_cell.length_c   1.000
_cell.angle_alpha   90.00
_cell.angle_beta   90.00
_cell.angle_gamma   90.00
#
_symmetry.space_group_name_H-M   'P 1'
#
loop_
_entity.id
_entity.type
_entity.pdbx_description
1 polymer ?
#
loop_
_entity_poly.entity_id
_entity_poly.type
_entity_poly.pdbx_seq_one_letter_code
_entity_poly.pdbx_strand_id
1 'polypeptide(L)'
;MDVSCDLEVDVNGEETFFVDKKIISSYSGRISKLFSKLTGGTKNLKVIFHDFPGGAESFEVMTRFCYNNGKVEINPLNLPLLHCIAYFMEMNKSVSGIHSLLEQTAKSLEEIRYWTWSELFVALKQCQDLLPIAISSGIVQKYLDSLVARLVLASETSPCPSTSSPDSSGIRFSCDSRSTKSLKASSFRATWWFEDLAVLDPILIEMLTKSMVSRRFDHAIISRFLFYYQKSKFIVAASDEKRKITETLVNMLYSLDRSAISCKSLYGILRVSSSLNISKCCRGKLESMIGSQMDQATLDNLLFPSPTGTNYQYDVNLVLRLLKYFLGKGIGHVPLVQLKKVASLIDLYIAEVAPDPCLKPSKFLALVRALPDSARDSYDGIYRAMDMYLEVHSWLSEEEKMNLCCGLQYEKLSSEACQNLAQNKKFPSKSAVQALISQHCKLKSLLQETNKTKPFFDSPCSSIDINMEGKKDETCEQIVLYAGKLDLSAENEQLRAHLQGMQWRVFELEKIYKKMQTQMTKIMKSRLSVHSSARSLPKLCS
;
A
#
# COMPACT_ATOMS: atom_id res chain seq x y z
N MET A 1 65.56 15.44 -10.36
CA MET A 1 64.97 16.77 -10.63
C MET A 1 64.75 17.41 -9.27
N ASP A 2 65.32 18.60 -9.04
CA ASP A 2 65.03 19.35 -7.81
C ASP A 2 63.54 19.69 -7.78
N VAL A 3 62.85 19.25 -6.74
CA VAL A 3 61.43 19.54 -6.53
C VAL A 3 61.33 21.01 -6.12
N SER A 4 60.88 21.87 -7.03
CA SER A 4 60.60 23.27 -6.71
C SER A 4 59.15 23.39 -6.27
N CYS A 5 58.89 23.54 -4.97
CA CYS A 5 57.54 23.78 -4.45
C CYS A 5 57.13 25.24 -4.71
N ASP A 6 56.68 25.52 -5.94
CA ASP A 6 56.34 26.86 -6.43
C ASP A 6 54.83 27.18 -6.41
N LEU A 7 54.01 26.26 -5.88
CA LEU A 7 52.57 26.38 -5.76
C LEU A 7 52.09 26.06 -4.34
N GLU A 8 51.39 27.02 -3.72
CA GLU A 8 50.64 26.84 -2.48
C GLU A 8 49.20 26.41 -2.81
N VAL A 9 48.71 25.33 -2.19
CA VAL A 9 47.34 24.84 -2.37
C VAL A 9 46.67 24.70 -1.02
N ASP A 10 45.68 25.54 -0.78
CA ASP A 10 44.78 25.47 0.38
C ASP A 10 43.59 24.57 0.03
N VAL A 11 43.37 23.53 0.83
CA VAL A 11 42.32 22.53 0.61
C VAL A 11 41.27 22.63 1.71
N ASN A 12 40.09 23.09 1.33
CA ASN A 12 38.90 23.28 2.16
C ASN A 12 39.12 24.14 3.42
N GLY A 13 40.22 24.91 3.49
CA GLY A 13 40.62 25.61 4.72
C GLY A 13 41.11 24.67 5.83
N GLU A 14 41.32 23.39 5.54
CA GLU A 14 41.80 22.37 6.48
C GLU A 14 43.32 22.38 6.54
N GLU A 15 43.98 22.23 5.38
CA GLU A 15 45.44 22.17 5.27
C GLU A 15 45.96 22.88 4.02
N THR A 16 47.21 23.36 4.11
CA THR A 16 47.91 24.02 3.01
C THR A 16 49.11 23.19 2.58
N PHE A 17 49.13 22.83 1.30
CA PHE A 17 50.18 22.03 0.67
C PHE A 17 51.09 22.90 -0.19
N PHE A 18 52.40 22.64 -0.13
CA PHE A 18 53.38 23.23 -1.04
C PHE A 18 53.83 22.18 -2.05
N VAL A 19 53.48 22.38 -3.32
CA VAL A 19 53.68 21.41 -4.40
C VAL A 19 54.38 22.02 -5.60
N ASP A 20 54.99 21.18 -6.43
CA ASP A 20 55.55 21.56 -7.72
C ASP A 20 54.43 21.70 -8.75
N LYS A 21 54.24 22.92 -9.23
CA LYS A 21 53.23 23.27 -10.22
C LYS A 21 53.36 22.44 -11.49
N LYS A 22 54.57 22.20 -12.00
CA LYS A 22 54.79 21.50 -13.26
C LYS A 22 54.37 20.04 -13.13
N ILE A 23 54.73 19.40 -12.03
CA ILE A 23 54.34 18.02 -11.74
C ILE A 23 52.83 17.93 -11.66
N ILE A 24 52.18 18.70 -10.79
CA ILE A 24 50.72 18.60 -10.62
C ILE A 24 49.95 19.00 -11.89
N SER A 25 50.38 20.03 -12.61
CA SER A 25 49.74 20.48 -13.86
C SER A 25 49.84 19.46 -14.99
N SER A 26 50.84 18.58 -14.96
CA SER A 26 50.96 17.52 -15.97
C SER A 26 49.84 16.47 -15.86
N TYR A 27 49.36 16.21 -14.63
CA TYR A 27 48.29 15.25 -14.36
C TYR A 27 46.91 15.88 -14.19
N SER A 28 46.80 17.07 -13.62
CA SER A 28 45.51 17.74 -13.37
C SER A 28 45.11 18.68 -14.51
N GLY A 29 44.03 18.35 -15.21
CA GLY A 29 43.41 19.23 -16.20
C GLY A 29 42.92 20.55 -15.59
N ARG A 30 42.34 20.50 -14.38
CA ARG A 30 41.84 21.69 -13.68
C ARG A 30 42.95 22.69 -13.36
N ILE A 31 44.04 22.23 -12.75
CA ILE A 31 45.20 23.07 -12.42
C ILE A 31 45.89 23.57 -13.69
N SER A 32 46.06 22.71 -14.70
CA SER A 32 46.60 23.10 -16.00
C SER A 32 45.81 24.24 -16.64
N LYS A 33 44.47 24.19 -16.61
CA LYS A 33 43.57 25.24 -17.14
C LYS A 33 43.60 26.53 -16.31
N LEU A 34 43.74 26.44 -15.00
CA LEU A 34 43.84 27.62 -14.13
C LEU A 34 45.11 28.42 -14.48
N PHE A 35 46.23 27.73 -14.65
CA PHE A 35 47.50 28.39 -14.93
C PHE A 35 47.76 28.70 -16.39
N SER A 36 47.12 28.02 -17.35
CA SER A 36 47.23 28.36 -18.78
C SER A 36 46.69 29.75 -19.10
N LYS A 37 45.85 30.32 -18.22
CA LYS A 37 45.27 31.66 -18.35
C LYS A 37 46.12 32.77 -17.74
N LEU A 38 47.17 32.43 -16.99
CA LEU A 38 48.03 33.39 -16.30
C LEU A 38 49.24 33.72 -17.17
N THR A 39 49.12 34.77 -17.97
CA THR A 39 50.22 35.35 -18.75
C THR A 39 51.02 36.34 -17.88
N GLY A 40 51.94 35.83 -17.07
CA GLY A 40 52.87 36.65 -16.30
C GLY A 40 53.60 35.87 -15.21
N GLY A 41 54.89 36.18 -15.00
CA GLY A 41 55.74 35.56 -13.98
C GLY A 41 55.39 36.01 -12.56
N THR A 42 54.23 35.59 -12.06
CA THR A 42 53.82 35.78 -10.68
C THR A 42 54.63 34.85 -9.79
N LYS A 43 55.51 35.43 -8.96
CA LYS A 43 56.15 34.73 -7.84
C LYS A 43 55.10 34.67 -6.71
N ASN A 44 54.83 33.47 -6.20
CA ASN A 44 53.81 33.13 -5.20
C ASN A 44 52.43 32.81 -5.80
N LEU A 45 52.30 31.60 -6.36
CA LEU A 45 51.04 31.08 -6.85
C LEU A 45 50.30 30.38 -5.71
N LYS A 46 49.04 30.79 -5.48
CA LYS A 46 48.14 30.16 -4.51
C LYS A 46 46.86 29.72 -5.19
N VAL A 47 46.42 28.50 -4.90
CA VAL A 47 45.11 27.96 -5.29
C VAL A 47 44.35 27.57 -4.04
N ILE A 48 43.06 27.87 -4.01
CA ILE A 48 42.18 27.50 -2.90
C ILE A 48 41.07 26.61 -3.48
N PHE A 49 40.94 25.41 -2.94
CA PHE A 49 39.81 24.54 -3.19
C PHE A 49 38.85 24.62 -2.00
N HIS A 50 37.57 24.89 -2.25
CA HIS A 50 36.57 24.94 -1.17
C HIS A 50 35.79 23.63 -0.98
N ASP A 51 35.76 22.77 -2.01
CA ASP A 51 34.97 21.53 -2.03
C ASP A 51 35.77 20.36 -2.64
N PHE A 52 37.05 20.19 -2.25
CA PHE A 52 37.85 19.06 -2.70
C PHE A 52 37.28 17.76 -2.11
N PRO A 53 37.01 16.72 -2.92
CA PRO A 53 36.35 15.49 -2.45
C PRO A 53 37.20 14.77 -1.40
N GLY A 54 36.66 14.61 -0.19
CA GLY A 54 37.33 13.96 0.94
C GLY A 54 38.45 14.79 1.59
N GLY A 55 38.50 16.10 1.35
CA GLY A 55 39.35 17.02 2.12
C GLY A 55 40.84 16.93 1.83
N ALA A 56 41.63 17.38 2.80
CA ALA A 56 43.09 17.44 2.71
C ALA A 56 43.74 16.06 2.49
N GLU A 57 43.26 15.02 3.17
CA GLU A 57 43.78 13.64 3.04
C GLU A 57 43.70 13.15 1.59
N SER A 58 42.58 13.40 0.92
CA SER A 58 42.40 13.07 -0.49
C SER A 58 43.34 13.83 -1.42
N PHE A 59 43.63 15.09 -1.09
CA PHE A 59 44.60 15.88 -1.84
C PHE A 59 46.02 15.31 -1.68
N GLU A 60 46.37 14.84 -0.49
CA GLU A 60 47.62 14.12 -0.27
C GLU A 60 47.70 12.85 -1.15
N VAL A 61 46.62 12.05 -1.21
CA VAL A 61 46.54 10.86 -2.08
C VAL A 61 46.73 11.25 -3.56
N MET A 62 46.10 12.33 -4.00
CA MET A 62 46.27 12.85 -5.37
C MET A 62 47.72 13.25 -5.64
N THR A 63 48.35 14.00 -4.75
CA THR A 63 49.74 14.44 -4.94
C THR A 63 50.68 13.24 -4.96
N ARG A 64 50.50 12.26 -4.08
CA ARG A 64 51.28 11.01 -4.07
C ARG A 64 51.19 10.28 -5.41
N PHE A 65 50.02 10.22 -6.03
CA PHE A 65 49.86 9.69 -7.39
C PHE A 65 50.70 10.47 -8.42
N CYS A 66 50.63 11.80 -8.41
CA CYS A 66 51.36 12.66 -9.34
C CYS A 66 52.89 12.52 -9.19
N TYR A 67 53.40 12.50 -7.97
CA TYR A 67 54.84 12.35 -7.69
C TYR A 67 55.35 10.92 -7.87
N ASN A 68 54.47 9.91 -7.80
CA ASN A 68 54.81 8.51 -8.06
C ASN A 68 54.64 8.12 -9.54
N ASN A 69 54.83 9.08 -10.46
CA ASN A 69 54.73 8.88 -11.90
C ASN A 69 53.40 8.24 -12.35
N GLY A 70 52.28 8.62 -11.71
CA GLY A 70 50.95 8.12 -12.07
C GLY A 70 50.69 6.65 -11.72
N LYS A 71 51.46 6.07 -10.80
CA LYS A 71 51.24 4.69 -10.30
C LYS A 71 50.49 4.71 -8.97
N VAL A 72 49.39 3.96 -8.91
CA VAL A 72 48.62 3.71 -7.69
C VAL A 72 48.04 2.31 -7.72
N GLU A 73 47.97 1.67 -6.56
CA GLU A 73 47.26 0.41 -6.39
C GLU A 73 45.77 0.71 -6.11
N ILE A 74 44.89 0.19 -6.95
CA ILE A 74 43.44 0.40 -6.84
C ILE A 74 42.78 -0.84 -6.24
N ASN A 75 41.99 -0.64 -5.18
CA ASN A 75 41.22 -1.66 -4.52
C ASN A 75 39.79 -1.14 -4.20
N PRO A 76 38.85 -2.00 -3.76
CA PRO A 76 37.48 -1.58 -3.49
C PRO A 76 37.32 -0.45 -2.47
N LEU A 77 38.28 -0.31 -1.53
CA LEU A 77 38.23 0.65 -0.43
C LEU A 77 38.77 2.04 -0.82
N ASN A 78 39.61 2.13 -1.85
CA ASN A 78 40.16 3.43 -2.29
C ASN A 78 39.59 3.88 -3.64
N LEU A 79 38.97 2.99 -4.41
CA LEU A 79 38.41 3.29 -5.73
C LEU A 79 37.39 4.45 -5.70
N PRO A 80 36.42 4.52 -4.76
CA PRO A 80 35.48 5.64 -4.72
C PRO A 80 36.17 7.00 -4.60
N LEU A 81 37.16 7.07 -3.72
CA LEU A 81 37.94 8.28 -3.46
C LEU A 81 38.77 8.68 -4.69
N LEU A 82 39.59 7.75 -5.19
CA LEU A 82 40.46 7.97 -6.34
C LEU A 82 39.67 8.41 -7.58
N HIS A 83 38.50 7.81 -7.81
CA HIS A 83 37.65 8.17 -8.94
C HIS A 83 37.06 9.58 -8.78
N CYS A 84 36.58 9.94 -7.58
CA CYS A 84 36.07 11.28 -7.31
C CYS A 84 37.15 12.35 -7.45
N ILE A 85 38.37 12.08 -6.95
CA ILE A 85 39.55 12.93 -7.15
C ILE A 85 39.83 13.12 -8.64
N ALA A 86 39.95 12.01 -9.37
CA ALA A 86 40.27 12.03 -10.80
C ALA A 86 39.24 12.81 -11.61
N TYR A 87 37.97 12.63 -11.28
CA TYR A 87 36.86 13.36 -11.89
C TYR A 87 36.92 14.85 -11.56
N PHE A 88 37.03 15.22 -10.28
CA PHE A 88 37.05 16.61 -9.82
C PHE A 88 38.23 17.39 -10.42
N MET A 89 39.42 16.78 -10.42
CA MET A 89 40.66 17.38 -10.90
C MET A 89 40.88 17.27 -12.41
N GLU A 90 39.93 16.66 -13.11
CA GLU A 90 39.98 16.42 -14.56
C GLU A 90 41.27 15.69 -14.97
N MET A 91 41.61 14.61 -14.26
CA MET A 91 42.84 13.82 -14.48
C MET A 91 42.66 12.82 -15.61
N ASN A 92 42.47 13.34 -16.82
CA ASN A 92 42.21 12.59 -18.05
C ASN A 92 43.42 12.51 -19.00
N LYS A 93 44.54 13.13 -18.64
CA LYS A 93 45.76 13.12 -19.46
C LYS A 93 46.66 11.96 -19.04
N SER A 94 47.10 11.17 -20.01
CA SER A 94 48.18 10.22 -19.81
C SER A 94 49.52 10.94 -19.79
N VAL A 95 50.39 10.56 -18.85
CA VAL A 95 51.72 11.15 -18.69
C VAL A 95 52.73 10.02 -18.83
N SER A 96 53.72 10.21 -19.70
CA SER A 96 54.81 9.23 -19.91
C SER A 96 54.34 7.81 -20.28
N GLY A 97 53.26 7.70 -21.05
CA GLY A 97 52.70 6.42 -21.51
C GLY A 97 51.91 5.64 -20.45
N ILE A 98 51.76 6.19 -19.24
CA ILE A 98 50.94 5.60 -18.17
C ILE A 98 49.53 6.16 -18.26
N HIS A 99 48.54 5.26 -18.11
CA HIS A 99 47.12 5.61 -18.13
C HIS A 99 46.80 6.70 -17.11
N SER A 100 45.87 7.59 -17.47
CA SER A 100 45.41 8.63 -16.54
C SER A 100 44.71 8.03 -15.32
N LEU A 101 44.65 8.73 -14.19
CA LEU A 101 43.97 8.22 -12.99
C LEU A 101 42.48 7.91 -13.27
N LEU A 102 41.86 8.73 -14.12
CA LEU A 102 40.48 8.50 -14.53
C LEU A 102 40.33 7.22 -15.36
N GLU A 103 41.28 6.92 -16.26
CA GLU A 103 41.30 5.66 -17.01
C GLU A 103 41.57 4.45 -16.12
N GLN A 104 42.54 4.54 -15.20
CA GLN A 104 42.87 3.46 -14.27
C GLN A 104 41.66 3.11 -13.39
N THR A 105 41.01 4.12 -12.82
CA THR A 105 39.79 3.91 -12.02
C THR A 105 38.61 3.43 -12.86
N ALA A 106 38.43 3.94 -14.09
CA ALA A 106 37.38 3.46 -14.98
C ALA A 106 37.53 1.98 -15.33
N LYS A 107 38.76 1.51 -15.57
CA LYS A 107 39.07 0.09 -15.81
C LYS A 107 38.75 -0.76 -14.58
N SER A 108 39.16 -0.34 -13.38
CA SER A 108 38.80 -1.05 -12.14
C SER A 108 37.29 -1.07 -11.90
N LEU A 109 36.55 -0.05 -12.35
CA LEU A 109 35.07 -0.04 -12.29
C LEU A 109 34.41 -1.05 -13.25
N GLU A 110 35.10 -1.54 -14.28
CA GLU A 110 34.58 -2.63 -15.13
C GLU A 110 34.66 -3.99 -14.41
N GLU A 111 35.61 -4.12 -13.49
CA GLU A 111 35.87 -5.35 -12.72
C GLU A 111 34.95 -5.52 -11.50
N ILE A 112 34.07 -4.54 -11.21
CA ILE A 112 33.08 -4.56 -10.10
C ILE A 112 32.23 -5.84 -10.10
N ARG A 113 31.99 -6.44 -11.26
CA ARG A 113 31.25 -7.71 -11.39
C ARG A 113 31.84 -8.80 -10.51
N TYR A 114 33.16 -8.82 -10.32
CA TYR A 114 33.88 -9.89 -9.62
C TYR A 114 34.03 -9.65 -8.11
N TRP A 115 33.67 -8.47 -7.62
CA TRP A 115 33.81 -8.13 -6.20
C TRP A 115 32.87 -8.97 -5.33
N THR A 116 33.15 -9.08 -4.04
CA THR A 116 32.22 -9.64 -3.05
C THR A 116 31.09 -8.66 -2.72
N TRP A 117 30.02 -9.14 -2.08
CA TRP A 117 28.94 -8.26 -1.59
C TRP A 117 29.45 -7.22 -0.59
N SER A 118 30.32 -7.66 0.33
CA SER A 118 30.92 -6.80 1.34
C SER A 118 31.74 -5.67 0.72
N GLU A 119 32.56 -5.97 -0.30
CA GLU A 119 33.35 -4.95 -0.99
C GLU A 119 32.49 -3.89 -1.67
N LEU A 120 31.41 -4.31 -2.37
CA LEU A 120 30.46 -3.35 -2.95
C LEU A 120 29.80 -2.48 -1.90
N PHE A 121 29.38 -3.08 -0.80
CA PHE A 121 28.68 -2.38 0.26
C PHE A 121 29.58 -1.35 0.94
N VAL A 122 30.84 -1.71 1.25
CA VAL A 122 31.81 -0.78 1.83
C VAL A 122 32.12 0.36 0.85
N ALA A 123 32.32 0.07 -0.43
CA ALA A 123 32.54 1.09 -1.45
C ALA A 123 31.36 2.06 -1.57
N LEU A 124 30.12 1.55 -1.52
CA LEU A 124 28.91 2.37 -1.54
C LEU A 124 28.77 3.21 -0.27
N LYS A 125 29.17 2.69 0.89
CA LYS A 125 29.18 3.43 2.16
C LYS A 125 30.15 4.61 2.09
N GLN A 126 31.35 4.42 1.54
CA GLN A 126 32.34 5.47 1.34
C GLN A 126 31.88 6.55 0.36
N CYS A 127 31.04 6.20 -0.63
CA CYS A 127 30.45 7.21 -1.51
C CYS A 127 29.56 8.21 -0.76
N GLN A 128 29.02 7.88 0.42
CA GLN A 128 28.19 8.80 1.22
C GLN A 128 29.00 10.01 1.71
N ASP A 129 30.24 9.77 2.12
CA ASP A 129 31.16 10.81 2.59
C ASP A 129 31.69 11.69 1.44
N LEU A 130 31.48 11.26 0.19
CA LEU A 130 31.93 11.93 -1.04
C LEU A 130 30.79 12.59 -1.83
N LEU A 131 29.58 12.65 -1.26
CA LEU A 131 28.46 13.34 -1.87
C LEU A 131 28.67 14.88 -1.84
N PRO A 132 28.32 15.60 -2.92
CA PRO A 132 27.59 15.16 -4.11
C PRO A 132 28.46 14.67 -5.28
N ILE A 133 29.79 14.83 -5.20
CA ILE A 133 30.72 14.56 -6.32
C ILE A 133 30.62 13.10 -6.79
N ALA A 134 30.46 12.16 -5.87
CA ALA A 134 30.29 10.75 -6.22
C ALA A 134 29.05 10.51 -7.12
N ILE A 135 27.95 11.23 -6.91
CA ILE A 135 26.78 11.13 -7.81
C ILE A 135 27.12 11.73 -9.18
N SER A 136 27.74 12.92 -9.23
CA SER A 136 28.09 13.59 -10.49
C SER A 136 29.09 12.81 -11.34
N SER A 137 30.01 12.07 -10.70
CA SER A 137 30.96 11.19 -11.40
C SER A 137 30.31 9.95 -12.01
N GLY A 138 29.09 9.58 -11.60
CA GLY A 138 28.39 8.38 -12.03
C GLY A 138 28.84 7.09 -11.33
N ILE A 139 29.80 7.14 -10.40
CA ILE A 139 30.32 5.95 -9.71
C ILE A 139 29.24 5.25 -8.86
N VAL A 140 28.41 6.04 -8.17
CA VAL A 140 27.31 5.53 -7.33
C VAL A 140 26.35 4.70 -8.18
N GLN A 141 26.02 5.17 -9.39
CA GLN A 141 25.12 4.46 -10.29
C GLN A 141 25.71 3.10 -10.71
N LYS A 142 27.01 3.03 -11.01
CA LYS A 142 27.69 1.78 -11.35
C LYS A 142 27.65 0.76 -10.19
N TYR A 143 27.88 1.21 -8.96
CA TYR A 143 27.78 0.33 -7.78
C TYR A 143 26.36 -0.16 -7.55
N LEU A 144 25.36 0.73 -7.62
CA LEU A 144 23.95 0.36 -7.49
C LEU A 144 23.52 -0.60 -8.60
N ASP A 145 23.96 -0.40 -9.83
CA ASP A 145 23.67 -1.27 -10.97
C ASP A 145 24.23 -2.69 -10.78
N SER A 146 25.46 -2.80 -10.27
CA SER A 146 26.06 -4.10 -9.93
C SER A 146 25.33 -4.76 -8.76
N LEU A 147 24.97 -3.98 -7.73
CA LEU A 147 24.24 -4.47 -6.56
C LEU A 147 22.86 -5.00 -6.94
N VAL A 148 22.08 -4.24 -7.72
CA VAL A 148 20.75 -4.67 -8.18
C VAL A 148 20.87 -5.87 -9.12
N ALA A 149 21.87 -5.93 -10.00
CA ALA A 149 22.09 -7.10 -10.84
C ALA A 149 22.29 -8.39 -10.02
N ARG A 150 23.03 -8.31 -8.90
CA ARG A 150 23.20 -9.45 -7.99
C ARG A 150 21.91 -9.83 -7.26
N LEU A 151 21.13 -8.85 -6.83
CA LEU A 151 19.84 -9.11 -6.19
C LEU A 151 18.86 -9.80 -7.14
N VAL A 152 18.84 -9.39 -8.42
CA VAL A 152 18.03 -10.04 -9.46
C VAL A 152 18.46 -11.50 -9.64
N LEU A 153 19.76 -11.77 -9.81
CA LEU A 153 20.29 -13.13 -9.97
C LEU A 153 20.03 -14.04 -8.75
N ALA A 154 20.16 -13.49 -7.54
CA ALA A 154 19.85 -14.21 -6.30
C ALA A 154 18.35 -14.53 -6.16
N SER A 155 17.49 -13.75 -6.81
CA SER A 155 16.04 -13.96 -6.84
C SER A 155 15.63 -14.96 -7.94
N GLU A 156 16.34 -14.99 -9.08
CA GLU A 156 16.07 -15.87 -10.23
C GLU A 156 16.60 -17.30 -10.06
N THR A 157 17.64 -17.52 -9.26
CA THR A 157 18.21 -18.86 -8.97
C THR A 157 17.31 -19.75 -8.09
N SER A 158 16.01 -19.41 -8.00
CA SER A 158 14.97 -20.22 -7.38
C SER A 158 13.92 -20.69 -8.42
N PRO A 159 14.29 -21.67 -9.26
CA PRO A 159 13.43 -22.81 -9.47
C PRO A 159 14.18 -24.04 -8.96
N CYS A 160 13.60 -24.78 -8.01
CA CYS A 160 14.17 -26.04 -7.55
C CYS A 160 14.64 -26.91 -8.73
N PRO A 161 15.90 -27.37 -8.76
CA PRO A 161 16.21 -28.66 -9.30
C PRO A 161 16.16 -29.64 -8.14
N SER A 162 15.13 -30.48 -8.12
CA SER A 162 15.27 -31.80 -7.54
C SER A 162 16.36 -32.53 -8.33
N THR A 163 17.63 -32.34 -7.97
CA THR A 163 18.73 -33.17 -8.41
C THR A 163 19.31 -33.83 -7.18
N SER A 164 18.82 -35.04 -6.97
CA SER A 164 19.44 -36.10 -6.18
C SER A 164 20.98 -36.04 -6.24
N SER A 165 21.61 -35.87 -5.10
CA SER A 165 22.92 -36.46 -4.85
C SER A 165 22.71 -37.97 -4.64
N PRO A 166 23.30 -38.86 -5.44
CA PRO A 166 23.41 -40.26 -5.05
C PRO A 166 24.59 -40.34 -4.09
N ASP A 167 24.33 -40.57 -2.81
CA ASP A 167 25.19 -41.36 -1.92
C ASP A 167 24.77 -41.17 -0.47
N SER A 168 23.80 -41.98 -0.06
CA SER A 168 23.92 -42.82 1.14
C SER A 168 22.60 -43.56 1.35
N SER A 169 22.72 -44.88 1.38
CA SER A 169 21.69 -45.86 1.65
C SER A 169 20.98 -45.60 2.98
N GLY A 170 19.66 -45.41 2.96
CA GLY A 170 18.85 -45.28 4.17
C GLY A 170 17.36 -45.33 3.85
N ILE A 171 16.81 -46.54 3.92
CA ILE A 171 15.43 -46.92 3.62
C ILE A 171 14.39 -46.22 4.54
N ARG A 172 13.30 -45.73 3.91
CA ARG A 172 11.86 -45.66 4.33
C ARG A 172 11.19 -44.34 4.76
N PHE A 173 10.03 -44.16 4.09
CA PHE A 173 8.74 -43.52 4.44
C PHE A 173 8.74 -42.29 5.36
N SER A 174 8.13 -41.19 4.89
CA SER A 174 7.02 -40.58 5.67
C SER A 174 6.24 -39.54 4.88
N CYS A 175 4.93 -39.69 5.02
CA CYS A 175 3.78 -38.86 4.70
C CYS A 175 3.94 -37.33 4.78
N ASP A 176 3.16 -36.67 3.90
CA ASP A 176 2.72 -35.28 3.96
C ASP A 176 2.55 -34.76 5.39
N SER A 177 3.40 -33.80 5.78
CA SER A 177 3.13 -32.90 6.90
C SER A 177 3.99 -31.64 6.83
N ARG A 178 3.29 -30.50 6.70
CA ARG A 178 3.71 -29.11 7.00
C ARG A 178 4.60 -28.36 5.98
N SER A 179 3.92 -27.78 4.99
CA SER A 179 4.37 -26.64 4.18
C SER A 179 4.42 -25.30 4.96
N THR A 180 5.07 -25.26 6.12
CA THR A 180 5.34 -23.99 6.84
C THR A 180 6.83 -23.68 6.96
N LYS A 181 7.71 -24.69 6.79
CA LYS A 181 9.17 -24.48 6.77
C LYS A 181 9.67 -23.91 5.43
N SER A 182 9.05 -24.28 4.30
CA SER A 182 9.46 -23.77 2.97
C SER A 182 9.16 -22.28 2.80
N LEU A 183 7.98 -21.80 3.24
CA LEU A 183 7.58 -20.39 3.19
C LEU A 183 8.42 -19.47 4.09
N LYS A 184 8.82 -19.97 5.28
CA LYS A 184 9.77 -19.24 6.13
C LYS A 184 11.15 -19.19 5.47
N ALA A 185 11.64 -20.32 4.96
CA ALA A 185 12.95 -20.37 4.30
C ALA A 185 13.03 -19.54 3.01
N SER A 186 11.93 -19.39 2.25
CA SER A 186 11.86 -18.50 1.10
C SER A 186 11.78 -17.03 1.50
N SER A 187 11.01 -16.70 2.56
CA SER A 187 10.94 -15.33 3.10
C SER A 187 12.28 -14.85 3.66
N PHE A 188 12.98 -15.69 4.44
CA PHE A 188 14.33 -15.37 4.95
C PHE A 188 15.36 -15.20 3.82
N ARG A 189 15.27 -16.00 2.75
CA ARG A 189 16.13 -15.85 1.57
C ARG A 189 15.82 -14.64 0.69
N ALA A 190 14.62 -14.07 0.77
CA ALA A 190 14.29 -12.85 0.03
C ALA A 190 14.70 -11.56 0.77
N THR A 191 14.99 -11.63 2.08
CA THR A 191 15.22 -10.46 2.94
C THR A 191 16.60 -10.38 3.60
N TRP A 192 17.54 -11.28 3.25
CA TRP A 192 18.88 -11.32 3.87
C TRP A 192 19.66 -9.99 3.76
N TRP A 193 19.42 -9.23 2.70
CA TRP A 193 20.11 -7.96 2.41
C TRP A 193 19.47 -6.73 3.08
N PHE A 194 18.34 -6.89 3.77
CA PHE A 194 17.59 -5.76 4.32
C PHE A 194 18.39 -5.02 5.40
N GLU A 195 19.06 -5.76 6.28
CA GLU A 195 19.87 -5.22 7.38
C GLU A 195 21.06 -4.43 6.84
N ASP A 196 21.82 -5.03 5.91
CA ASP A 196 22.97 -4.40 5.28
C ASP A 196 22.59 -3.06 4.65
N LEU A 197 21.57 -3.07 3.77
CA LEU A 197 21.20 -1.86 3.03
C LEU A 197 20.49 -0.82 3.90
N ALA A 198 19.91 -1.20 5.04
CA ALA A 198 19.23 -0.25 5.91
C ALA A 198 20.16 0.78 6.58
N VAL A 199 21.47 0.56 6.55
CA VAL A 199 22.46 1.52 7.05
C VAL A 199 22.60 2.73 6.12
N LEU A 200 22.32 2.57 4.82
CA LEU A 200 22.49 3.62 3.81
C LEU A 200 21.58 4.83 4.04
N ASP A 201 22.00 5.97 3.52
CA ASP A 201 21.25 7.23 3.58
C ASP A 201 20.03 7.24 2.66
N PRO A 202 18.99 8.04 2.99
CA PRO A 202 17.77 8.12 2.19
C PRO A 202 17.99 8.41 0.71
N ILE A 203 19.02 9.19 0.37
CA ILE A 203 19.39 9.53 -1.02
C ILE A 203 19.79 8.28 -1.79
N LEU A 204 20.66 7.44 -1.20
CA LEU A 204 21.12 6.20 -1.84
C LEU A 204 20.00 5.17 -1.93
N ILE A 205 19.12 5.09 -0.92
CA ILE A 205 17.94 4.21 -0.97
C ILE A 205 16.96 4.63 -2.06
N GLU A 206 16.78 5.94 -2.28
CA GLU A 206 15.96 6.43 -3.38
C GLU A 206 16.56 6.05 -4.75
N MET A 207 17.87 6.23 -4.93
CA MET A 207 18.56 5.82 -6.15
C MET A 207 18.51 4.30 -6.35
N LEU A 208 18.72 3.52 -5.29
CA LEU A 208 18.63 2.06 -5.30
C LEU A 208 17.23 1.62 -5.74
N THR A 209 16.19 2.22 -5.16
CA THR A 209 14.79 1.92 -5.51
C THR A 209 14.51 2.19 -6.98
N LYS A 210 14.97 3.33 -7.52
CA LYS A 210 14.85 3.66 -8.95
C LYS A 210 15.55 2.62 -9.82
N SER A 211 16.75 2.18 -9.45
CA SER A 211 17.50 1.14 -10.17
C SER A 211 16.85 -0.25 -10.07
N MET A 212 16.23 -0.59 -8.93
CA MET A 212 15.45 -1.82 -8.78
C MET A 212 14.21 -1.83 -9.68
N VAL A 213 13.47 -0.72 -9.72
CA VAL A 213 12.28 -0.57 -10.58
C VAL A 213 12.66 -0.62 -12.06
N SER A 214 13.75 0.06 -12.48
CA SER A 214 14.19 0.05 -13.88
C SER A 214 14.61 -1.35 -14.37
N ARG A 215 15.12 -2.19 -13.46
CA ARG A 215 15.50 -3.59 -13.72
C ARG A 215 14.37 -4.58 -13.45
N ARG A 216 13.12 -4.12 -13.30
CA ARG A 216 11.91 -4.95 -13.08
C ARG A 216 12.02 -5.88 -11.88
N PHE A 217 12.69 -5.44 -10.82
CA PHE A 217 12.73 -6.17 -9.56
C PHE A 217 11.31 -6.25 -8.94
N ASP A 218 11.02 -7.30 -8.17
CA ASP A 218 9.68 -7.50 -7.60
C ASP A 218 9.29 -6.34 -6.67
N HIS A 219 8.29 -5.56 -7.09
CA HIS A 219 7.78 -4.40 -6.36
C HIS A 219 7.27 -4.76 -4.94
N ALA A 220 6.83 -6.00 -4.70
CA ALA A 220 6.39 -6.44 -3.39
C ALA A 220 7.57 -6.66 -2.43
N ILE A 221 8.72 -7.10 -2.96
CA ILE A 221 9.96 -7.18 -2.18
C ILE A 221 10.50 -5.78 -1.90
N ILE A 222 10.50 -4.89 -2.91
CA ILE A 222 10.89 -3.48 -2.73
C ILE A 222 10.02 -2.82 -1.65
N SER A 223 8.69 -2.94 -1.74
CA SER A 223 7.79 -2.32 -0.77
C SER A 223 8.07 -2.84 0.65
N ARG A 224 8.29 -4.15 0.81
CA ARG A 224 8.64 -4.76 2.09
C ARG A 224 9.99 -4.27 2.64
N PHE A 225 11.00 -4.10 1.79
CA PHE A 225 12.28 -3.49 2.16
C PHE A 225 12.09 -2.04 2.60
N LEU A 226 11.31 -1.25 1.88
CA LEU A 226 11.05 0.15 2.21
C LEU A 226 10.36 0.30 3.58
N PHE A 227 9.39 -0.56 3.91
CA PHE A 227 8.80 -0.58 5.25
C PHE A 227 9.80 -1.02 6.33
N TYR A 228 10.68 -1.97 6.03
CA TYR A 228 11.75 -2.37 6.94
C TYR A 228 12.73 -1.21 7.19
N TYR A 229 13.16 -0.53 6.13
CA TYR A 229 14.04 0.64 6.17
C TYR A 229 13.46 1.74 7.06
N GLN A 230 12.18 2.10 6.84
CA GLN A 230 11.50 3.09 7.68
C GLN A 230 11.54 2.69 9.15
N LYS A 231 11.16 1.45 9.48
CA LYS A 231 11.13 0.97 10.87
C LYS A 231 12.52 1.01 11.51
N SER A 232 13.55 0.58 10.79
CA SER A 232 14.94 0.58 11.26
C SER A 232 15.43 2.00 11.56
N LYS A 233 15.29 2.93 10.61
CA LYS A 233 15.71 4.33 10.81
C LYS A 233 14.90 5.06 11.88
N PHE A 234 13.62 4.72 12.04
CA PHE A 234 12.74 5.36 13.03
C PHE A 234 13.15 5.10 14.48
N ILE A 235 13.89 4.03 14.77
CA ILE A 235 14.36 3.70 16.12
C ILE A 235 15.33 4.79 16.62
N VAL A 236 16.20 5.29 15.74
CA VAL A 236 17.28 6.21 16.10
C VAL A 236 16.95 7.68 15.73
N ALA A 237 16.02 7.89 14.79
CA ALA A 237 15.76 9.21 14.21
C ALA A 237 15.00 10.19 15.13
N ALA A 238 15.38 11.47 15.05
CA ALA A 238 14.64 12.59 15.63
C ALA A 238 13.33 12.89 14.85
N SER A 239 12.46 13.76 15.37
CA SER A 239 11.15 14.05 14.76
C SER A 239 11.26 14.60 13.32
N ASP A 240 12.18 15.54 13.08
CA ASP A 240 12.38 16.12 11.74
C ASP A 240 12.96 15.13 10.74
N GLU A 241 13.83 14.24 11.21
CA GLU A 241 14.37 13.15 10.40
C GLU A 241 13.29 12.13 10.06
N LYS A 242 12.45 11.75 11.04
CA LYS A 242 11.29 10.88 10.81
C LYS A 242 10.35 11.45 9.75
N ARG A 243 10.13 12.77 9.76
CA ARG A 243 9.38 13.46 8.71
C ARG A 243 10.06 13.27 7.34
N LYS A 244 11.35 13.62 7.20
CA LYS A 244 12.09 13.47 5.93
C LYS A 244 12.07 12.04 5.42
N ILE A 245 12.36 11.06 6.28
CA ILE A 245 12.33 9.63 5.95
C ILE A 245 10.94 9.22 5.46
N THR A 246 9.86 9.67 6.12
CA THR A 246 8.49 9.38 5.70
C THR A 246 8.16 9.99 4.34
N GLU A 247 8.57 11.23 4.10
CA GLU A 247 8.34 11.88 2.80
C GLU A 247 9.08 11.16 1.67
N THR A 248 10.34 10.80 1.86
CA THR A 248 11.12 10.00 0.89
C THR A 248 10.48 8.63 0.68
N LEU A 249 10.07 7.95 1.75
CA LEU A 249 9.41 6.65 1.69
C LEU A 249 8.13 6.69 0.85
N VAL A 250 7.25 7.66 1.09
CA VAL A 250 6.00 7.81 0.34
C VAL A 250 6.28 8.07 -1.14
N ASN A 251 7.30 8.87 -1.46
CA ASN A 251 7.71 9.12 -2.85
C ASN A 251 8.21 7.84 -3.53
N MET A 252 9.02 7.03 -2.83
CA MET A 252 9.50 5.75 -3.35
C MET A 252 8.35 4.76 -3.55
N LEU A 253 7.47 4.59 -2.56
CA LEU A 253 6.29 3.74 -2.67
C LEU A 253 5.37 4.17 -3.82
N TYR A 254 5.21 5.48 -4.05
CA TYR A 254 4.38 6.00 -5.14
C TYR A 254 4.91 5.65 -6.54
N SER A 255 6.21 5.32 -6.68
CA SER A 255 6.80 4.85 -7.92
C SER A 255 6.60 3.35 -8.19
N LEU A 256 6.13 2.59 -7.20
CA LEU A 256 5.86 1.16 -7.32
C LEU A 256 4.47 0.89 -7.89
N ASP A 257 4.25 -0.37 -8.28
CA ASP A 257 2.89 -0.83 -8.57
C ASP A 257 2.05 -0.79 -7.30
N ARG A 258 0.87 -0.18 -7.40
CA ARG A 258 -0.08 -0.04 -6.30
C ARG A 258 -0.50 -1.41 -5.75
N SER A 259 -0.59 -2.42 -6.61
CA SER A 259 -0.97 -3.78 -6.21
C SER A 259 0.05 -4.45 -5.28
N ALA A 260 1.32 -4.01 -5.34
CA ALA A 260 2.41 -4.57 -4.58
C ALA A 260 2.53 -4.04 -3.14
N ILE A 261 1.74 -3.01 -2.79
CA ILE A 261 1.77 -2.36 -1.48
C ILE A 261 0.51 -2.74 -0.72
N SER A 262 0.67 -3.41 0.41
CA SER A 262 -0.46 -3.81 1.25
C SER A 262 -1.22 -2.61 1.82
N CYS A 263 -2.55 -2.63 1.72
CA CYS A 263 -3.47 -1.65 2.30
C CYS A 263 -3.17 -1.39 3.80
N LYS A 264 -2.98 -2.46 4.59
CA LYS A 264 -2.63 -2.37 6.02
C LYS A 264 -1.38 -1.52 6.29
N SER A 265 -0.35 -1.66 5.46
CA SER A 265 0.90 -0.92 5.67
C SER A 265 0.78 0.55 5.29
N LEU A 266 -0.04 0.89 4.29
CA LEU A 266 -0.34 2.28 3.93
C LEU A 266 -1.08 3.00 5.08
N TYR A 267 -2.08 2.37 5.70
CA TYR A 267 -2.73 2.91 6.90
C TYR A 267 -1.76 3.00 8.08
N GLY A 268 -0.80 2.09 8.19
CA GLY A 268 0.31 2.18 9.14
C GLY A 268 1.14 3.46 8.94
N ILE A 269 1.54 3.77 7.70
CA ILE A 269 2.23 5.03 7.38
C ILE A 269 1.33 6.22 7.70
N LEU A 270 0.04 6.17 7.36
CA LEU A 270 -0.88 7.28 7.63
C LEU A 270 -0.91 7.63 9.13
N ARG A 271 -1.02 6.62 9.99
CA ARG A 271 -0.99 6.79 11.46
C ARG A 271 0.32 7.38 11.96
N VAL A 272 1.45 6.95 11.40
CA VAL A 272 2.76 7.49 11.77
C VAL A 272 2.92 8.93 11.26
N SER A 273 2.39 9.21 10.07
CA SER A 273 2.53 10.51 9.42
C SER A 273 1.62 11.59 9.98
N SER A 274 0.55 11.25 10.71
CA SER A 274 -0.38 12.26 11.25
C SER A 274 0.23 13.09 12.38
N SER A 275 1.14 12.51 13.16
CA SER A 275 1.95 13.24 14.14
C SER A 275 3.13 13.98 13.50
N LEU A 276 3.38 13.78 12.20
CA LEU A 276 4.47 14.40 11.46
C LEU A 276 3.91 15.49 10.55
N ASN A 277 4.57 16.65 10.48
CA ASN A 277 4.16 17.74 9.60
C ASN A 277 4.58 17.49 8.14
N ILE A 278 4.21 16.33 7.57
CA ILE A 278 4.57 15.97 6.19
C ILE A 278 3.96 16.95 5.17
N SER A 279 4.67 17.17 4.06
CA SER A 279 4.23 18.06 3.00
C SER A 279 2.86 17.68 2.41
N LYS A 280 2.08 18.69 1.96
CA LYS A 280 0.75 18.47 1.36
C LYS A 280 0.81 17.56 0.13
N CYS A 281 1.86 17.69 -0.68
CA CYS A 281 2.10 16.83 -1.84
C CYS A 281 2.30 15.36 -1.42
N CYS A 282 3.15 15.12 -0.41
CA CYS A 282 3.37 13.79 0.15
C CYS A 282 2.06 13.19 0.72
N ARG A 283 1.30 13.98 1.47
CA ARG A 283 0.00 13.55 2.01
C ARG A 283 -0.97 13.14 0.89
N GLY A 284 -1.06 13.95 -0.17
CA GLY A 284 -1.92 13.63 -1.32
C GLY A 284 -1.52 12.33 -2.03
N LYS A 285 -0.21 12.05 -2.17
CA LYS A 285 0.28 10.77 -2.71
C LYS A 285 -0.12 9.59 -1.82
N LEU A 286 0.05 9.71 -0.51
CA LEU A 286 -0.32 8.68 0.45
C LEU A 286 -1.84 8.41 0.45
N GLU A 287 -2.65 9.47 0.58
CA GLU A 287 -4.11 9.37 0.52
C GLU A 287 -4.60 8.80 -0.83
N SER A 288 -3.93 9.12 -1.93
CA SER A 288 -4.24 8.54 -3.25
C SER A 288 -3.96 7.04 -3.33
N MET A 289 -2.84 6.57 -2.77
CA MET A 289 -2.55 5.14 -2.71
C MET A 289 -3.58 4.40 -1.85
N ILE A 290 -3.90 4.94 -0.67
CA ILE A 290 -4.91 4.38 0.24
C ILE A 290 -6.30 4.36 -0.41
N GLY A 291 -6.72 5.49 -0.99
CA GLY A 291 -8.01 5.63 -1.65
C GLY A 291 -8.20 4.61 -2.78
N SER A 292 -7.13 4.28 -3.51
CA SER A 292 -7.21 3.28 -4.59
C SER A 292 -7.41 1.83 -4.14
N GLN A 293 -7.28 1.54 -2.84
CA GLN A 293 -7.43 0.19 -2.26
C GLN A 293 -8.49 0.15 -1.15
N MET A 294 -9.47 1.07 -1.17
CA MET A 294 -10.51 1.12 -0.14
C MET A 294 -11.35 -0.15 -0.06
N ASP A 295 -11.48 -0.90 -1.15
CA ASP A 295 -12.14 -2.20 -1.19
C ASP A 295 -11.40 -3.27 -0.35
N GLN A 296 -10.16 -3.02 0.05
CA GLN A 296 -9.37 -3.91 0.92
C GLN A 296 -9.31 -3.43 2.37
N ALA A 297 -9.87 -2.27 2.69
CA ALA A 297 -9.83 -1.70 4.04
C ALA A 297 -10.86 -2.34 4.97
N THR A 298 -10.58 -2.28 6.28
CA THR A 298 -11.51 -2.63 7.37
C THR A 298 -12.02 -1.37 8.07
N LEU A 299 -13.08 -1.49 8.86
CA LEU A 299 -13.61 -0.37 9.64
C LEU A 299 -12.52 0.27 10.51
N ASP A 300 -11.72 -0.53 11.23
CA ASP A 300 -10.59 -0.06 12.05
C ASP A 300 -9.55 0.78 11.29
N ASN A 301 -9.46 0.62 9.97
CA ASN A 301 -8.57 1.44 9.15
C ASN A 301 -9.13 2.85 8.96
N LEU A 302 -10.46 3.01 8.93
CA LEU A 302 -11.16 4.28 8.74
C LEU A 302 -11.32 5.06 10.06
N LEU A 303 -11.25 4.39 11.21
CA LEU A 303 -11.33 5.00 12.54
C LEU A 303 -10.05 5.78 12.87
N PHE A 304 -9.89 6.91 12.21
CA PHE A 304 -8.77 7.82 12.41
C PHE A 304 -9.18 8.95 13.35
N PRO A 305 -8.43 9.23 14.43
CA PRO A 305 -8.76 10.32 15.35
C PRO A 305 -8.85 11.66 14.62
N SER A 306 -9.76 12.50 15.07
CA SER A 306 -9.91 13.85 14.56
C SER A 306 -8.66 14.72 14.84
N PRO A 307 -8.40 15.76 14.03
CA PRO A 307 -7.29 16.67 14.28
C PRO A 307 -7.44 17.38 15.64
N THR A 308 -6.31 17.71 16.26
CA THR A 308 -6.27 18.44 17.53
C THR A 308 -7.08 19.73 17.46
N GLY A 309 -7.96 19.95 18.45
CA GLY A 309 -8.84 21.12 18.51
C GLY A 309 -10.20 20.94 17.83
N THR A 310 -10.55 19.71 17.43
CA THR A 310 -11.91 19.39 16.97
C THR A 310 -12.65 18.55 18.01
N ASN A 311 -13.97 18.74 18.12
CA ASN A 311 -14.79 18.14 19.18
C ASN A 311 -15.39 16.77 18.81
N TYR A 312 -15.39 16.42 17.52
CA TYR A 312 -15.86 15.12 17.04
C TYR A 312 -14.75 14.07 17.13
N GLN A 313 -15.08 12.80 17.24
CA GLN A 313 -14.12 11.74 17.57
C GLN A 313 -13.23 11.32 16.39
N TYR A 314 -13.80 11.25 15.18
CA TYR A 314 -13.13 10.69 13.99
C TYR A 314 -13.00 11.68 12.82
N ASP A 315 -11.89 11.63 12.07
CA ASP A 315 -11.68 12.49 10.90
C ASP A 315 -12.51 12.05 9.67
N VAL A 316 -13.79 12.46 9.66
CA VAL A 316 -14.69 12.28 8.52
C VAL A 316 -14.14 12.90 7.22
N ASN A 317 -13.37 14.00 7.30
CA ASN A 317 -12.84 14.64 6.10
C ASN A 317 -11.77 13.77 5.44
N LEU A 318 -10.98 13.02 6.21
CA LEU A 318 -10.04 12.04 5.67
C LEU A 318 -10.79 10.97 4.88
N VAL A 319 -11.83 10.35 5.45
CA VAL A 319 -12.62 9.30 4.76
C VAL A 319 -13.23 9.84 3.46
N LEU A 320 -13.78 11.05 3.47
CA LEU A 320 -14.30 11.69 2.25
C LEU A 320 -13.21 11.94 1.19
N ARG A 321 -11.98 12.33 1.59
CA ARG A 321 -10.85 12.45 0.65
C ARG A 321 -10.43 11.10 0.07
N LEU A 322 -10.37 10.05 0.89
CA LEU A 322 -10.07 8.70 0.43
C LEU A 322 -11.11 8.21 -0.58
N LEU A 323 -12.41 8.42 -0.31
CA LEU A 323 -13.49 8.11 -1.24
C LEU A 323 -13.36 8.88 -2.56
N LYS A 324 -12.98 10.16 -2.50
CA LYS A 324 -12.71 10.94 -3.71
C LYS A 324 -11.59 10.33 -4.55
N TYR A 325 -10.53 9.82 -3.92
CA TYR A 325 -9.45 9.12 -4.65
C TYR A 325 -9.89 7.75 -5.19
N PHE A 326 -10.71 7.00 -4.44
CA PHE A 326 -11.30 5.74 -4.90
C PHE A 326 -12.13 5.94 -6.17
N LEU A 327 -12.96 6.98 -6.19
CA LEU A 327 -13.83 7.33 -7.32
C LEU A 327 -13.13 8.16 -8.40
N GLY A 328 -11.86 8.52 -8.23
CA GLY A 328 -11.17 9.52 -9.04
C GLY A 328 -11.00 9.17 -10.53
N LYS A 329 -11.12 7.89 -10.89
CA LYS A 329 -11.16 7.43 -12.29
C LYS A 329 -12.56 7.49 -12.92
N GLY A 330 -13.57 7.94 -12.17
CA GLY A 330 -14.99 7.89 -12.54
C GLY A 330 -15.68 6.62 -12.03
N ILE A 331 -16.94 6.76 -11.63
CA ILE A 331 -17.77 5.67 -11.06
C ILE A 331 -17.85 4.46 -11.99
N GLY A 332 -17.91 4.67 -13.31
CA GLY A 332 -18.02 3.60 -14.32
C GLY A 332 -16.75 2.76 -14.51
N HIS A 333 -15.61 3.18 -13.97
CA HIS A 333 -14.34 2.45 -14.07
C HIS A 333 -14.05 1.58 -12.84
N VAL A 334 -14.88 1.65 -11.80
CA VAL A 334 -14.76 0.81 -10.61
C VAL A 334 -15.65 -0.43 -10.78
N PRO A 335 -15.09 -1.65 -10.70
CA PRO A 335 -15.89 -2.87 -10.71
C PRO A 335 -17.00 -2.82 -9.66
N LEU A 336 -18.23 -3.17 -10.04
CA LEU A 336 -19.41 -3.09 -9.16
C LEU A 336 -19.21 -3.86 -7.84
N VAL A 337 -18.50 -4.99 -7.88
CA VAL A 337 -18.15 -5.77 -6.68
C VAL A 337 -17.31 -4.97 -5.69
N GLN A 338 -16.31 -4.24 -6.17
CA GLN A 338 -15.48 -3.37 -5.32
C GLN A 338 -16.29 -2.19 -4.79
N LEU A 339 -17.11 -1.57 -5.65
CA LEU A 339 -17.96 -0.44 -5.30
C LEU A 339 -18.95 -0.81 -4.17
N LYS A 340 -19.62 -1.98 -4.27
CA LYS A 340 -20.51 -2.51 -3.24
C LYS A 340 -19.80 -2.82 -1.92
N LYS A 341 -18.58 -3.36 -2.00
CA LYS A 341 -17.75 -3.63 -0.81
C LYS A 341 -17.36 -2.34 -0.09
N VAL A 342 -16.97 -1.31 -0.83
CA VAL A 342 -16.69 0.03 -0.26
C VAL A 342 -17.95 0.67 0.30
N ALA A 343 -19.11 0.56 -0.37
CA ALA A 343 -20.37 1.04 0.17
C ALA A 343 -20.73 0.40 1.51
N SER A 344 -20.59 -0.93 1.61
CA SER A 344 -20.82 -1.64 2.86
C SER A 344 -19.88 -1.15 3.99
N LEU A 345 -18.61 -0.90 3.66
CA LEU A 345 -17.63 -0.36 4.60
C LEU A 345 -17.99 1.07 5.05
N ILE A 346 -18.44 1.93 4.13
CA ILE A 346 -18.87 3.29 4.45
C ILE A 346 -20.15 3.30 5.27
N ASP A 347 -21.09 2.38 5.01
CA ASP A 347 -22.32 2.27 5.78
C ASP A 347 -22.02 1.87 7.24
N LEU A 348 -21.06 0.96 7.46
CA LEU A 348 -20.53 0.65 8.80
C LEU A 348 -19.89 1.87 9.46
N TYR A 349 -19.09 2.63 8.71
CA TYR A 349 -18.47 3.86 9.21
C TYR A 349 -19.50 4.94 9.56
N ILE A 350 -20.54 5.12 8.75
CA ILE A 350 -21.64 6.06 9.01
C ILE A 350 -22.37 5.65 10.30
N ALA A 351 -22.63 4.36 10.50
CA ALA A 351 -23.23 3.86 11.73
C ALA A 351 -22.35 4.11 12.96
N GLU A 352 -21.02 3.99 12.83
CA GLU A 352 -20.07 4.25 13.92
C GLU A 352 -19.98 5.74 14.29
N VAL A 353 -20.06 6.66 13.32
CA VAL A 353 -19.97 8.10 13.60
C VAL A 353 -21.33 8.74 13.93
N ALA A 354 -22.44 8.07 13.64
CA ALA A 354 -23.79 8.58 13.89
C ALA A 354 -24.06 8.99 15.36
N PRO A 355 -23.59 8.26 16.38
CA PRO A 355 -23.83 8.60 17.78
C PRO A 355 -22.97 9.76 18.31
N ASP A 356 -22.08 10.34 17.50
CA ASP A 356 -21.19 11.44 17.93
C ASP A 356 -21.97 12.77 17.99
N PRO A 357 -22.20 13.36 19.19
CA PRO A 357 -22.98 14.60 19.34
C PRO A 357 -22.29 15.84 18.75
N CYS A 358 -21.00 15.74 18.42
CA CYS A 358 -20.22 16.82 17.84
C CYS A 358 -20.13 16.73 16.30
N LEU A 359 -20.68 15.69 15.69
CA LEU A 359 -20.66 15.50 14.24
C LEU A 359 -21.66 16.45 13.56
N LYS A 360 -21.16 17.32 12.68
CA LYS A 360 -22.00 18.29 11.97
C LYS A 360 -22.93 17.61 10.93
N PRO A 361 -24.19 18.09 10.75
CA PRO A 361 -25.13 17.53 9.77
C PRO A 361 -24.59 17.50 8.34
N SER A 362 -23.86 18.54 7.94
CA SER A 362 -23.25 18.62 6.62
C SER A 362 -22.23 17.52 6.34
N LYS A 363 -21.47 17.09 7.35
CA LYS A 363 -20.50 15.99 7.24
C LYS A 363 -21.20 14.64 7.19
N PHE A 364 -22.22 14.44 8.03
CA PHE A 364 -23.04 13.23 8.01
C PHE A 364 -23.70 13.06 6.63
N LEU A 365 -24.34 14.11 6.11
CA LEU A 365 -24.96 14.10 4.79
C LEU A 365 -23.95 13.85 3.66
N ALA A 366 -22.75 14.43 3.77
CA ALA A 366 -21.68 14.19 2.80
C ALA A 366 -21.26 12.72 2.73
N LEU A 367 -21.22 12.00 3.86
CA LEU A 367 -20.94 10.56 3.87
C LEU A 367 -22.04 9.76 3.20
N VAL A 368 -23.31 10.04 3.54
CA VAL A 368 -24.48 9.35 2.96
C VAL A 368 -24.48 9.47 1.43
N ARG A 369 -24.19 10.68 0.93
CA ARG A 369 -24.17 11.01 -0.51
C ARG A 369 -22.84 10.73 -1.22
N ALA A 370 -21.82 10.21 -0.53
CA ALA A 370 -20.48 10.07 -1.10
C ALA A 370 -20.39 9.01 -2.21
N LEU A 371 -21.31 8.05 -2.23
CA LEU A 371 -21.34 6.93 -3.17
C LEU A 371 -22.65 6.93 -3.97
N PRO A 372 -22.63 6.48 -5.23
CA PRO A 372 -23.83 6.42 -6.07
C PRO A 372 -24.82 5.36 -5.59
N ASP A 373 -26.09 5.50 -5.95
CA ASP A 373 -27.13 4.57 -5.52
C ASP A 373 -26.89 3.14 -6.01
N SER A 374 -26.25 2.95 -7.17
CA SER A 374 -25.89 1.62 -7.70
C SER A 374 -24.94 0.84 -6.80
N ALA A 375 -24.23 1.52 -5.89
CA ALA A 375 -23.32 0.91 -4.93
C ALA A 375 -24.05 0.19 -3.78
N ARG A 376 -25.32 0.50 -3.54
CA ARG A 376 -26.10 -0.01 -2.41
C ARG A 376 -27.29 -0.84 -2.89
N ASP A 377 -27.41 -2.04 -2.34
CA ASP A 377 -28.58 -2.90 -2.59
C ASP A 377 -29.74 -2.57 -1.63
N SER A 378 -29.42 -2.08 -0.42
CA SER A 378 -30.40 -1.67 0.59
C SER A 378 -29.94 -0.38 1.28
N TYR A 379 -30.90 0.44 1.73
CA TYR A 379 -30.66 1.64 2.52
C TYR A 379 -30.99 1.45 4.02
N ASP A 380 -31.30 0.23 4.46
CA ASP A 380 -31.72 -0.05 5.84
C ASP A 380 -30.63 0.32 6.86
N GLY A 381 -29.36 0.07 6.52
CA GLY A 381 -28.22 0.46 7.34
C GLY A 381 -28.09 1.98 7.49
N ILE A 382 -28.27 2.72 6.38
CA ILE A 382 -28.27 4.19 6.38
C ILE A 382 -29.45 4.72 7.19
N TYR A 383 -30.64 4.14 7.05
CA TYR A 383 -31.81 4.51 7.84
C TYR A 383 -31.54 4.36 9.34
N ARG A 384 -31.01 3.21 9.78
CA ARG A 384 -30.68 2.99 11.21
C ARG A 384 -29.65 4.00 11.72
N ALA A 385 -28.61 4.27 10.94
CA ALA A 385 -27.61 5.27 11.30
C ALA A 385 -28.20 6.68 11.37
N MET A 386 -29.11 7.02 10.45
CA MET A 386 -29.79 8.33 10.44
C MET A 386 -30.76 8.47 11.61
N ASP A 387 -31.51 7.42 11.97
CA ASP A 387 -32.36 7.43 13.17
C ASP A 387 -31.53 7.66 14.44
N MET A 388 -30.40 6.97 14.57
CA MET A 388 -29.45 7.20 15.67
C MET A 388 -28.90 8.62 15.66
N TYR A 389 -28.52 9.15 14.50
CA TYR A 389 -28.01 10.52 14.37
C TYR A 389 -29.06 11.55 14.79
N LEU A 390 -30.32 11.40 14.36
CA LEU A 390 -31.43 12.28 14.72
C LEU A 390 -31.82 12.16 16.20
N GLU A 391 -31.66 10.98 16.81
CA GLU A 391 -31.82 10.79 18.26
C GLU A 391 -30.82 11.63 19.05
N VAL A 392 -29.53 11.55 18.68
CA VAL A 392 -28.46 12.29 19.36
C VAL A 392 -28.53 13.80 19.08
N HIS A 393 -29.02 14.20 17.90
CA HIS A 393 -29.09 15.59 17.45
C HIS A 393 -30.54 16.13 17.48
N SER A 394 -31.21 15.99 18.61
CA SER A 394 -32.61 16.42 18.78
C SER A 394 -32.83 17.93 18.60
N TRP A 395 -31.78 18.74 18.68
CA TRP A 395 -31.80 20.20 18.48
C TRP A 395 -31.82 20.65 17.01
N LEU A 396 -31.78 19.73 16.05
CA LEU A 396 -31.82 20.08 14.62
C LEU A 396 -33.15 20.70 14.22
N SER A 397 -33.09 21.71 13.35
CA SER A 397 -34.28 22.30 12.73
C SER A 397 -34.98 21.32 11.78
N GLU A 398 -36.27 21.54 11.53
CA GLU A 398 -37.02 20.72 10.57
C GLU A 398 -36.42 20.79 9.15
N GLU A 399 -35.83 21.92 8.76
CA GLU A 399 -35.13 22.06 7.47
C GLU A 399 -33.87 21.19 7.40
N GLU A 400 -33.06 21.16 8.47
CA GLU A 400 -31.88 20.31 8.55
C GLU A 400 -32.25 18.81 8.53
N LYS A 401 -33.30 18.42 9.28
CA LYS A 401 -33.83 17.05 9.25
C LYS A 401 -34.30 16.67 7.85
N MET A 402 -35.04 17.55 7.18
CA MET A 402 -35.47 17.37 5.80
C MET A 402 -34.27 17.18 4.87
N ASN A 403 -33.26 18.03 4.98
CA ASN A 403 -32.05 17.96 4.16
C ASN A 403 -31.27 16.65 4.36
N LEU A 404 -31.20 16.15 5.60
CA LEU A 404 -30.62 14.84 5.91
C LEU A 404 -31.43 13.70 5.27
N CYS A 405 -32.75 13.72 5.45
CA CYS A 405 -33.65 12.67 4.95
C CYS A 405 -33.72 12.62 3.40
N CYS A 406 -33.40 13.72 2.71
CA CYS A 406 -33.20 13.72 1.25
C CYS A 406 -32.01 12.86 0.79
N GLY A 407 -31.18 12.32 1.69
CA GLY A 407 -30.13 11.36 1.36
C GLY A 407 -30.60 9.89 1.34
N LEU A 408 -31.83 9.60 1.76
CA LEU A 408 -32.38 8.24 1.77
C LEU A 408 -33.05 7.88 0.45
N GLN A 409 -32.77 6.68 -0.05
CA GLN A 409 -33.47 6.10 -1.19
C GLN A 409 -34.60 5.18 -0.71
N TYR A 410 -35.82 5.71 -0.67
CA TYR A 410 -37.00 5.04 -0.10
C TYR A 410 -37.40 3.77 -0.87
N GLU A 411 -37.07 3.64 -2.15
CA GLU A 411 -37.34 2.42 -2.93
C GLU A 411 -36.43 1.25 -2.53
N LYS A 412 -35.27 1.53 -1.93
CA LYS A 412 -34.29 0.51 -1.48
C LYS A 412 -34.38 0.18 0.00
N LEU A 413 -35.37 0.73 0.71
CA LEU A 413 -35.69 0.34 2.09
C LEU A 413 -36.51 -0.94 2.12
N SER A 414 -36.28 -1.81 3.10
CA SER A 414 -37.16 -2.95 3.36
C SER A 414 -38.56 -2.50 3.82
N SER A 415 -39.55 -3.39 3.71
CA SER A 415 -40.92 -3.11 4.18
C SER A 415 -40.94 -2.76 5.68
N GLU A 416 -40.13 -3.47 6.47
CA GLU A 416 -39.96 -3.21 7.90
C GLU A 416 -39.33 -1.84 8.16
N ALA A 417 -38.27 -1.48 7.43
CA ALA A 417 -37.66 -0.16 7.54
C ALA A 417 -38.61 0.97 7.14
N CYS A 418 -39.41 0.81 6.08
CA CYS A 418 -40.44 1.78 5.70
C CYS A 418 -41.51 1.95 6.79
N GLN A 419 -41.97 0.85 7.39
CA GLN A 419 -42.96 0.90 8.48
C GLN A 419 -42.41 1.60 9.71
N ASN A 420 -41.17 1.27 10.11
CA ASN A 420 -40.50 1.91 11.22
C ASN A 420 -40.29 3.41 10.95
N LEU A 421 -39.86 3.79 9.74
CA LEU A 421 -39.69 5.19 9.35
C LEU A 421 -41.03 5.95 9.39
N ALA A 422 -42.10 5.37 8.86
CA ALA A 422 -43.42 5.99 8.84
C ALA A 422 -43.99 6.28 10.25
N GLN A 423 -43.63 5.47 11.24
CA GLN A 423 -44.07 5.64 12.64
C GLN A 423 -43.11 6.49 13.48
N ASN A 424 -41.90 6.76 12.99
CA ASN A 424 -40.86 7.43 13.74
C ASN A 424 -41.03 8.96 13.73
N LYS A 425 -41.45 9.51 14.87
CA LYS A 425 -41.72 10.94 15.07
C LYS A 425 -40.49 11.84 14.96
N LYS A 426 -39.27 11.27 14.99
CA LYS A 426 -38.02 12.04 14.82
C LYS A 426 -37.81 12.48 13.38
N PHE A 427 -38.41 11.75 12.43
CA PHE A 427 -38.32 12.05 11.01
C PHE A 427 -39.41 13.05 10.61
N PRO A 428 -39.13 13.94 9.64
CA PRO A 428 -40.15 14.85 9.12
C PRO A 428 -41.33 14.08 8.50
N SER A 429 -42.53 14.65 8.62
CA SER A 429 -43.77 14.05 8.09
C SER A 429 -43.68 13.72 6.59
N LYS A 430 -42.99 14.56 5.80
CA LYS A 430 -42.77 14.33 4.37
C LYS A 430 -41.99 13.03 4.09
N SER A 431 -41.02 12.68 4.93
CA SER A 431 -40.26 11.43 4.82
C SER A 431 -41.11 10.20 5.15
N ALA A 432 -41.98 10.31 6.17
CA ALA A 432 -42.94 9.26 6.49
C ALA A 432 -43.89 8.97 5.32
N VAL A 433 -44.41 10.03 4.68
CA VAL A 433 -45.26 9.91 3.49
C VAL A 433 -44.51 9.25 2.32
N GLN A 434 -43.25 9.63 2.07
CA GLN A 434 -42.43 9.03 1.02
C GLN A 434 -42.18 7.52 1.26
N ALA A 435 -41.93 7.11 2.51
CA ALA A 435 -41.78 5.69 2.86
C ALA A 435 -43.07 4.89 2.65
N LEU A 436 -44.23 5.46 2.98
CA LEU A 436 -45.53 4.83 2.73
C LEU A 436 -45.78 4.68 1.22
N ILE A 437 -45.52 5.74 0.43
CA ILE A 437 -45.65 5.69 -1.03
C ILE A 437 -44.78 4.58 -1.62
N SER A 438 -43.52 4.46 -1.20
CA SER A 438 -42.63 3.41 -1.71
C SER A 438 -43.13 1.99 -1.36
N GLN A 439 -43.69 1.80 -0.16
CA GLN A 439 -44.31 0.55 0.26
C GLN A 439 -45.56 0.22 -0.58
N HIS A 440 -46.44 1.19 -0.81
CA HIS A 440 -47.63 1.02 -1.65
C HIS A 440 -47.26 0.67 -3.10
N CYS A 441 -46.24 1.31 -3.67
CA CYS A 441 -45.74 0.98 -5.00
C CYS A 441 -45.22 -0.46 -5.11
N LYS A 442 -44.45 -0.94 -4.12
CA LYS A 442 -43.96 -2.33 -4.07
C LYS A 442 -45.09 -3.36 -3.95
N LEU A 443 -46.09 -3.08 -3.13
CA LEU A 443 -47.27 -3.94 -3.01
C LEU A 443 -48.04 -3.99 -4.34
N LYS A 444 -48.22 -2.84 -5.00
CA LYS A 444 -48.90 -2.77 -6.29
C LYS A 444 -48.16 -3.54 -7.39
N SER A 445 -46.83 -3.48 -7.44
CA SER A 445 -46.04 -4.24 -8.42
C SER A 445 -46.14 -5.75 -8.18
N LEU A 446 -46.07 -6.19 -6.93
CA LEU A 446 -46.23 -7.61 -6.56
C LEU A 446 -47.62 -8.12 -6.93
N LEU A 447 -48.68 -7.34 -6.65
CA LEU A 447 -50.06 -7.69 -7.00
C LEU A 447 -50.26 -7.79 -8.51
N GLN A 448 -49.63 -6.90 -9.29
CA GLN A 448 -49.67 -6.95 -10.76
C GLN A 448 -48.87 -8.13 -11.35
N GLU A 449 -47.78 -8.56 -10.72
CA GLU A 449 -47.05 -9.78 -11.11
C GLU A 449 -47.85 -11.05 -10.81
N THR A 450 -48.56 -11.11 -9.68
CA THR A 450 -49.48 -12.23 -9.38
C THR A 450 -50.66 -12.31 -10.35
N ASN A 451 -51.19 -11.18 -10.81
CA ASN A 451 -52.30 -11.15 -11.77
C ASN A 451 -51.90 -11.58 -13.20
N LYS A 452 -50.60 -11.69 -13.51
CA LYS A 452 -50.11 -12.16 -14.82
C LYS A 452 -49.81 -13.66 -14.86
N THR A 453 -50.08 -14.40 -13.79
CA THR A 453 -49.74 -15.83 -13.71
C THR A 453 -50.99 -16.72 -13.58
N LYS A 454 -51.42 -17.27 -14.74
CA LYS A 454 -52.25 -18.49 -15.03
C LYS A 454 -53.80 -18.36 -15.16
N PRO A 455 -54.50 -19.26 -15.91
CA PRO A 455 -54.05 -20.53 -16.53
C PRO A 455 -54.27 -20.66 -18.06
N PHE A 456 -53.57 -21.65 -18.63
CA PHE A 456 -53.89 -22.30 -19.92
C PHE A 456 -55.33 -22.80 -19.91
N PHE A 457 -56.15 -22.37 -20.87
CA PHE A 457 -57.13 -23.21 -21.57
C PHE A 457 -57.46 -22.56 -22.91
N ASP A 458 -57.39 -23.37 -23.97
CA ASP A 458 -57.67 -23.03 -25.36
C ASP A 458 -59.13 -22.63 -25.60
N SER A 459 -59.37 -21.63 -26.45
CA SER A 459 -60.34 -21.70 -27.56
C SER A 459 -60.48 -20.32 -28.26
N PRO A 460 -60.43 -20.22 -29.60
CA PRO A 460 -60.52 -18.97 -30.33
C PRO A 460 -61.93 -18.72 -30.89
N CYS A 461 -62.47 -17.50 -30.78
CA CYS A 461 -63.25 -16.90 -31.87
C CYS A 461 -63.60 -15.41 -31.70
N SER A 462 -63.32 -14.68 -32.79
CA SER A 462 -64.00 -13.51 -33.36
C SER A 462 -64.25 -12.26 -32.51
N SER A 463 -63.41 -11.26 -32.78
CA SER A 463 -63.71 -9.83 -32.66
C SER A 463 -64.70 -9.38 -33.75
N ILE A 464 -65.77 -8.68 -33.34
CA ILE A 464 -66.46 -7.71 -34.19
C ILE A 464 -66.49 -6.39 -33.42
N ASP A 465 -65.88 -5.38 -34.05
CA ASP A 465 -65.86 -3.97 -33.66
C ASP A 465 -67.26 -3.36 -33.66
N ILE A 466 -67.57 -2.51 -32.67
CA ILE A 466 -68.27 -1.24 -32.91
C ILE A 466 -67.71 -0.16 -31.96
N ASN A 467 -67.15 0.88 -32.57
CA ASN A 467 -66.81 2.19 -31.99
C ASN A 467 -68.02 2.89 -31.37
N MET A 468 -67.82 3.64 -30.27
CA MET A 468 -68.34 5.01 -30.14
C MET A 468 -67.54 5.81 -29.09
N GLU A 469 -67.12 7.00 -29.51
CA GLU A 469 -66.48 8.06 -28.73
C GLU A 469 -67.45 8.75 -27.75
N GLY A 470 -66.90 9.35 -26.68
CA GLY A 470 -67.37 10.66 -26.23
C GLY A 470 -67.60 10.93 -24.73
N LYS A 471 -66.60 11.62 -24.14
CA LYS A 471 -66.68 12.68 -23.09
C LYS A 471 -66.93 12.35 -21.59
N LYS A 472 -65.96 12.85 -20.79
CA LYS A 472 -65.99 13.53 -19.46
C LYS A 472 -67.41 13.75 -18.88
N ASP A 473 -67.69 13.55 -17.59
CA ASP A 473 -66.99 14.09 -16.42
C ASP A 473 -67.47 13.44 -15.10
N GLU A 474 -66.70 13.68 -14.03
CA GLU A 474 -66.88 13.41 -12.59
C GLU A 474 -68.26 12.94 -12.05
N THR A 475 -68.28 11.82 -11.30
CA THR A 475 -68.61 11.76 -9.85
C THR A 475 -68.62 10.32 -9.31
N CYS A 476 -68.01 10.15 -8.12
CA CYS A 476 -68.15 9.08 -7.13
C CYS A 476 -68.81 7.75 -7.57
N GLU A 477 -68.02 6.78 -8.02
CA GLU A 477 -68.38 5.37 -7.90
C GLU A 477 -67.73 4.76 -6.65
N GLN A 478 -68.58 4.59 -5.65
CA GLN A 478 -68.39 3.79 -4.47
C GLN A 478 -68.12 2.33 -4.89
N ILE A 479 -66.85 1.94 -4.98
CA ILE A 479 -66.49 0.54 -5.22
C ILE A 479 -66.72 -0.24 -3.93
N VAL A 480 -67.89 -0.85 -3.85
CA VAL A 480 -68.24 -1.90 -2.92
C VAL A 480 -67.25 -3.06 -3.10
N LEU A 481 -66.42 -3.29 -2.08
CA LEU A 481 -65.58 -4.49 -1.98
C LEU A 481 -66.49 -5.72 -1.87
N TYR A 482 -66.67 -6.46 -2.97
CA TYR A 482 -67.03 -7.86 -2.85
C TYR A 482 -65.79 -8.60 -2.33
N ALA A 483 -65.86 -9.00 -1.05
CA ALA A 483 -64.97 -9.99 -0.48
C ALA A 483 -65.21 -11.32 -1.21
N GLY A 484 -64.57 -11.49 -2.35
CA GLY A 484 -64.33 -12.80 -2.93
C GLY A 484 -63.52 -13.59 -1.92
N LYS A 485 -64.14 -14.64 -1.36
CA LYS A 485 -63.53 -15.57 -0.41
C LYS A 485 -62.39 -16.30 -1.13
N LEU A 486 -61.23 -15.66 -1.22
CA LEU A 486 -59.96 -16.29 -1.55
C LEU A 486 -59.70 -17.32 -0.45
N ASP A 487 -59.56 -18.57 -0.85
CA ASP A 487 -59.42 -19.72 0.04
C ASP A 487 -58.01 -19.78 0.65
N LEU A 488 -57.61 -18.70 1.34
CA LEU A 488 -56.36 -18.55 2.09
C LEU A 488 -56.18 -19.63 3.16
N SER A 489 -57.25 -20.36 3.50
CA SER A 489 -57.21 -21.48 4.44
C SER A 489 -56.46 -22.68 3.87
N ALA A 490 -56.72 -23.03 2.60
CA ALA A 490 -56.13 -24.22 1.98
C ALA A 490 -54.62 -24.06 1.72
N GLU A 491 -54.18 -22.89 1.25
CA GLU A 491 -52.75 -22.60 1.04
C GLU A 491 -51.99 -22.47 2.36
N ASN A 492 -52.61 -21.92 3.42
CA ASN A 492 -51.99 -21.88 4.76
C ASN A 492 -51.87 -23.28 5.38
N GLU A 493 -52.85 -24.17 5.16
CA GLU A 493 -52.76 -25.57 5.59
C GLU A 493 -51.65 -26.31 4.84
N GLN A 494 -51.52 -26.09 3.53
CA GLN A 494 -50.45 -26.66 2.73
C GLN A 494 -49.06 -26.14 3.15
N LEU A 495 -48.95 -24.84 3.44
CA LEU A 495 -47.71 -24.23 3.93
C LEU A 495 -47.34 -24.74 5.33
N ARG A 496 -48.32 -24.93 6.22
CA ARG A 496 -48.11 -25.56 7.54
C ARG A 496 -47.64 -27.00 7.41
N ALA A 497 -48.25 -27.80 6.52
CA ALA A 497 -47.82 -29.16 6.26
C ALA A 497 -46.38 -29.20 5.70
N HIS A 498 -46.03 -28.27 4.81
CA HIS A 498 -44.67 -28.17 4.27
C HIS A 498 -43.64 -27.76 5.34
N LEU A 499 -43.98 -26.80 6.21
CA LEU A 499 -43.13 -26.38 7.33
C LEU A 499 -42.91 -27.52 8.34
N GLN A 500 -43.95 -28.27 8.67
CA GLN A 500 -43.83 -29.47 9.52
C GLN A 500 -42.94 -30.54 8.86
N GLY A 501 -43.08 -30.74 7.55
CA GLY A 501 -42.20 -31.64 6.78
C GLY A 501 -40.75 -31.16 6.71
N MET A 502 -40.49 -29.86 6.70
CA MET A 502 -39.13 -29.30 6.79
C MET A 502 -38.55 -29.47 8.20
N GLN A 503 -39.35 -29.22 9.24
CA GLN A 503 -38.93 -29.42 10.63
C GLN A 503 -38.58 -30.88 10.91
N TRP A 504 -39.34 -31.84 10.36
CA TRP A 504 -39.02 -33.26 10.48
C TRP A 504 -37.69 -33.63 9.81
N ARG A 505 -37.42 -33.09 8.62
CA ARG A 505 -36.15 -33.29 7.92
C ARG A 505 -34.96 -32.70 8.68
N VAL A 506 -35.13 -31.52 9.27
CA VAL A 506 -34.09 -30.91 10.13
C VAL A 506 -33.84 -31.77 11.36
N PHE A 507 -34.89 -32.28 12.00
CA PHE A 507 -34.77 -33.18 13.14
C PHE A 507 -34.04 -34.49 12.78
N GLU A 508 -34.30 -35.07 11.61
CA GLU A 508 -33.55 -36.23 11.10
C GLU A 508 -32.07 -35.91 10.85
N LEU A 509 -31.78 -34.75 10.25
CA LEU A 509 -30.41 -34.30 10.01
C LEU A 509 -29.64 -34.09 11.33
N GLU A 510 -30.28 -33.50 12.35
CA GLU A 510 -29.69 -33.36 13.68
C GLU A 510 -29.41 -34.71 14.34
N LYS A 511 -30.30 -35.69 14.14
CA LYS A 511 -30.10 -37.06 14.62
C LYS A 511 -28.93 -37.74 13.91
N ILE A 512 -28.76 -37.53 12.60
CA ILE A 512 -27.60 -38.03 11.84
C ILE A 512 -26.31 -37.34 12.32
N TYR A 513 -26.34 -36.02 12.51
CA TYR A 513 -25.21 -35.24 13.01
C TYR A 513 -24.74 -35.75 14.39
N LYS A 514 -25.67 -36.00 15.33
CA LYS A 514 -25.35 -36.58 16.65
C LYS A 514 -24.75 -37.98 16.54
N LYS A 515 -25.24 -38.83 15.63
CA LYS A 515 -24.64 -40.15 15.36
C LYS A 515 -23.21 -40.01 14.81
N MET A 516 -22.99 -39.10 13.87
CA MET A 516 -21.67 -38.84 13.29
C MET A 516 -20.69 -38.33 14.35
N GLN A 517 -21.12 -37.40 15.22
CA GLN A 517 -20.31 -36.87 16.32
C GLN A 517 -19.96 -37.97 17.35
N THR A 518 -20.89 -38.89 17.61
CA THR A 518 -20.63 -40.05 18.50
C THR A 518 -19.64 -41.04 17.87
N GLN A 519 -19.69 -41.24 16.55
CA GLN A 519 -18.70 -42.06 15.85
C GLN A 519 -17.32 -41.38 15.83
N MET A 520 -17.27 -40.07 15.59
CA MET A 520 -16.04 -39.28 15.55
C MET A 520 -15.33 -39.27 16.92
N THR A 521 -16.10 -39.18 18.01
CA THR A 521 -15.57 -39.27 19.38
C THR A 521 -15.10 -40.68 19.74
N LYS A 522 -15.76 -41.75 19.24
CA LYS A 522 -15.24 -43.13 19.35
C LYS A 522 -13.91 -43.31 18.61
N ILE A 523 -13.76 -42.74 17.42
CA ILE A 523 -12.50 -42.76 16.64
C ILE A 523 -11.39 -41.97 17.35
N MET A 524 -11.71 -40.83 17.96
CA MET A 524 -10.73 -40.08 18.76
C MET A 524 -10.30 -40.85 20.02
N LYS A 525 -11.21 -41.53 20.70
CA LYS A 525 -10.88 -42.35 21.89
C LYS A 525 -10.05 -43.59 21.53
N SER A 526 -10.27 -44.24 20.39
CA SER A 526 -9.44 -45.37 19.97
C SER A 526 -8.01 -44.95 19.61
N ARG A 527 -7.80 -43.73 19.11
CA ARG A 527 -6.46 -43.16 18.86
C ARG A 527 -5.68 -42.82 20.14
N LEU A 528 -6.38 -42.45 21.23
CA LEU A 528 -5.74 -42.14 22.53
C LEU A 528 -5.38 -43.39 23.34
N SER A 529 -6.04 -44.52 23.11
CA SER A 529 -5.76 -45.80 23.77
C SER A 529 -4.39 -46.41 23.38
N VAL A 530 -3.90 -46.15 22.16
CA VAL A 530 -2.64 -46.73 21.64
C VAL A 530 -1.38 -46.16 22.31
N HIS A 531 -1.45 -45.02 23.01
CA HIS A 531 -0.28 -44.36 23.59
C HIS A 531 -0.06 -44.59 25.10
N SER A 532 -0.75 -45.55 25.73
CA SER A 532 -0.70 -45.75 27.20
C SER A 532 0.05 -47.01 27.69
N SER A 533 0.95 -47.61 26.91
CA SER A 533 1.88 -48.62 27.46
C SER A 533 3.26 -48.01 27.73
N ALA A 534 3.41 -47.48 28.95
CA ALA A 534 4.72 -47.19 29.53
C ALA A 534 5.48 -48.51 29.77
N ARG A 535 6.72 -48.60 29.27
CA ARG A 535 7.74 -49.53 29.79
C ARG A 535 8.93 -48.73 30.29
N SER A 536 9.31 -49.06 31.52
CA SER A 536 10.38 -48.53 32.36
C SER A 536 11.79 -48.88 31.85
N LEU A 537 12.70 -47.89 31.99
CA LEU A 537 14.14 -47.87 32.35
C LEU A 537 15.05 -49.10 32.06
N PRO A 538 16.35 -48.88 31.74
CA PRO A 538 17.35 -48.73 32.83
C PRO A 538 18.49 -47.72 32.60
N LYS A 539 19.03 -47.29 33.75
CA LYS A 539 20.27 -46.54 34.00
C LYS A 539 21.51 -47.22 33.38
N LEU A 540 22.51 -46.42 33.01
CA LEU A 540 23.93 -46.74 33.21
C LEU A 540 24.73 -45.45 33.46
N CYS A 541 25.57 -45.49 34.49
CA CYS A 541 26.55 -44.49 34.87
C CYS A 541 27.82 -44.63 34.02
N SER A 542 28.43 -43.50 33.63
CA SER A 542 29.84 -43.12 33.84
C SER A 542 30.03 -41.71 33.30
#